data_AF-A0A7Y2MM95-F1
#
_entry.id   AF-A0A7Y2MM95-F1
#
_cell.length_a   1.000
_cell.length_b   1.000
_cell.length_c   1.000
_cell.angle_alpha   90.00
_cell.angle_beta   90.00
_cell.angle_gamma   90.00
#
_symmetry.space_group_name_H-M   'P 1'
#
loop_
_entity.id
_entity.type
_entity.pdbx_description
1 polymer ?
#
loop_
_entity_poly.entity_id
_entity_poly.type
_entity_poly.pdbx_seq_one_letter_code
_entity_poly.pdbx_strand_id
1 'polypeptide(L)'
;MLNKLKSFRILAILIIIVFAGSCKTSKNTVSSVDDYKFENALLWEINGNGLDEPSYLFGTIHLIEAEDFYWPEATLGSFGKADKVVFEVDLDDMFDISSQLSLLTKAFMNDGYKLSDFYSENDYKEVKSHFEEMGIPMFFLERIKPMFLTVFASGDIDFAGGFGDESSVKSYEMELYEMAQDSKLEVEGLESLEFQMSVFDSIPYQEQADMLLESVRTSNTENDAFKVMTQMYVQQDMNAMIEA
;
A
#
# COMPACT_ATOMS: atom_id res chain seq x y z
N MET A 1 63.96 24.34 70.60
CA MET A 1 63.38 24.83 69.34
C MET A 1 62.35 23.79 68.91
N LEU A 2 61.12 23.95 69.39
CA LEU A 2 60.04 22.96 69.42
C LEU A 2 58.78 23.57 68.78
N ASN A 3 57.87 22.69 68.34
CA ASN A 3 56.51 22.91 67.80
C ASN A 3 56.49 23.19 66.27
N LYS A 4 55.99 22.36 65.36
CA LYS A 4 54.86 21.40 65.33
C LYS A 4 53.56 21.94 65.96
N LEU A 5 52.55 22.06 65.07
CA LEU A 5 51.11 22.19 65.30
C LEU A 5 50.54 23.56 65.72
N LYS A 6 49.82 24.21 64.79
CA LYS A 6 48.36 24.47 64.82
C LYS A 6 47.98 25.69 63.97
N SER A 7 47.17 25.47 62.94
CA SER A 7 46.14 26.42 62.47
C SER A 7 45.31 25.70 61.41
N PHE A 8 44.00 25.81 61.27
CA PHE A 8 42.88 26.13 62.15
C PHE A 8 41.66 25.61 61.36
N ARG A 9 40.65 25.11 62.06
CA ARG A 9 39.42 24.57 61.49
C ARG A 9 38.67 25.66 60.73
N ILE A 10 38.30 25.42 59.47
CA ILE A 10 36.98 25.77 58.90
C ILE A 10 36.66 24.71 57.83
N LEU A 11 35.99 23.63 58.26
CA LEU A 11 35.30 22.71 57.37
C LEU A 11 33.85 23.21 57.30
N ALA A 12 33.52 23.97 56.26
CA ALA A 12 32.15 24.36 55.97
C ALA A 12 31.99 24.61 54.47
N ILE A 13 31.28 23.68 53.83
CA ILE A 13 30.32 23.88 52.73
C ILE A 13 30.92 24.44 51.43
N LEU A 14 30.91 23.65 50.35
CA LEU A 14 30.04 23.92 49.19
C LEU A 14 30.16 22.80 48.13
N ILE A 15 28.97 22.40 47.65
CA ILE A 15 28.66 21.75 46.37
C ILE A 15 28.83 20.23 46.35
N ILE A 16 27.75 19.61 46.83
CA ILE A 16 27.16 18.37 46.33
C ILE A 16 27.18 18.41 44.79
N ILE A 17 28.06 17.61 44.17
CA ILE A 17 27.92 17.25 42.75
C ILE A 17 26.93 16.09 42.71
N VAL A 18 25.64 16.45 42.61
CA VAL A 18 24.64 15.60 41.97
C VAL A 18 24.52 16.13 40.56
N PHE A 19 25.02 15.38 39.59
CA PHE A 19 24.27 15.19 38.36
C PHE A 19 24.46 13.74 37.95
N ALA A 20 23.45 12.94 38.30
CA ALA A 20 23.20 11.68 37.65
C ALA A 20 23.26 11.91 36.14
N GLY A 21 24.12 11.16 35.46
CA GLY A 21 24.05 10.95 34.02
C GLY A 21 22.74 10.22 33.70
N SER A 22 21.64 10.96 33.74
CA SER A 22 20.41 10.58 33.10
C SER A 22 20.66 10.83 31.63
N CYS A 23 21.01 9.77 30.90
CA CYS A 23 20.87 9.75 29.45
C CYS A 23 19.41 10.08 29.16
N LYS A 24 19.12 11.35 28.92
CA LYS A 24 17.99 11.74 28.10
C LYS A 24 18.32 11.20 26.72
N THR A 25 17.88 9.98 26.44
CA THR A 25 17.53 9.60 25.09
C THR A 25 16.59 10.70 24.61
N SER A 26 17.13 11.63 23.81
CA SER A 26 16.28 12.35 22.87
C SER A 26 15.71 11.26 21.99
N LYS A 27 14.50 10.80 22.33
CA LYS A 27 13.58 10.39 21.29
C LYS A 27 13.55 11.61 20.38
N ASN A 28 14.22 11.51 19.24
CA ASN A 28 13.84 12.32 18.09
C ASN A 28 12.38 11.94 17.87
N THR A 29 11.50 12.74 18.45
CA THR A 29 10.12 12.82 18.04
C THR A 29 10.22 13.11 16.56
N VAL A 30 9.99 12.09 15.72
CA VAL A 30 9.60 12.30 14.34
C VAL A 30 8.45 13.30 14.46
N SER A 31 8.71 14.54 14.02
CA SER A 31 7.67 15.55 14.01
C SER A 31 6.54 14.93 13.21
N SER A 32 5.36 14.86 13.82
CA SER A 32 4.20 14.32 13.13
C SER A 32 4.04 15.09 11.82
N VAL A 33 3.72 14.35 10.76
CA VAL A 33 3.57 14.84 9.39
C VAL A 33 2.34 15.76 9.25
N ASP A 34 1.70 16.13 10.37
CA ASP A 34 0.34 16.68 10.45
C ASP A 34 0.17 18.10 9.87
N ASP A 35 1.20 18.73 9.31
CA ASP A 35 1.08 20.09 8.72
C ASP A 35 1.85 20.27 7.40
N TYR A 36 2.34 19.17 6.79
CA TYR A 36 2.92 19.26 5.45
C TYR A 36 1.81 19.10 4.42
N LYS A 37 1.46 20.18 3.73
CA LYS A 37 0.61 20.10 2.54
C LYS A 37 1.44 19.63 1.35
N PHE A 38 1.06 18.49 0.80
CA PHE A 38 1.65 17.98 -0.41
C PHE A 38 1.19 18.80 -1.61
N GLU A 39 2.07 18.95 -2.58
CA GLU A 39 1.70 19.44 -3.91
C GLU A 39 0.80 18.41 -4.60
N ASN A 40 -0.02 18.86 -5.55
CA ASN A 40 -0.84 17.95 -6.36
C ASN A 40 0.05 17.25 -7.39
N ALA A 41 0.60 16.10 -7.00
CA ALA A 41 1.53 15.32 -7.81
C ALA A 41 1.41 13.84 -7.49
N LEU A 42 1.45 13.02 -8.54
CA LEU A 42 1.61 11.56 -8.43
C LEU A 42 3.04 11.09 -8.72
N LEU A 43 3.87 11.95 -9.31
CA LEU A 43 5.25 11.65 -9.69
C LEU A 43 6.24 12.48 -8.87
N TRP A 44 7.19 11.80 -8.25
CA TRP A 44 8.23 12.40 -7.42
C TRP A 44 9.61 12.10 -8.00
N GLU A 45 10.42 13.14 -8.21
CA GLU A 45 11.84 12.98 -8.56
C GLU A 45 12.69 12.90 -7.29
N ILE A 46 13.49 11.83 -7.19
CA ILE A 46 14.36 11.52 -6.08
C ILE A 46 15.80 11.78 -6.52
N ASN A 47 16.44 12.76 -5.88
CA ASN A 47 17.82 13.16 -6.14
C ASN A 47 18.64 13.19 -4.85
N GLY A 48 19.97 13.20 -5.00
CA GLY A 48 20.91 13.36 -3.90
C GLY A 48 21.30 12.02 -3.26
N ASN A 49 21.77 12.05 -2.00
CA ASN A 49 22.28 10.88 -1.28
C ASN A 49 23.34 10.04 -2.05
N GLY A 50 24.11 10.69 -2.93
CA GLY A 50 25.12 10.04 -3.76
C GLY A 50 24.59 9.35 -5.03
N LEU A 51 23.33 9.61 -5.41
CA LEU A 51 22.81 9.22 -6.72
C LEU A 51 23.50 10.05 -7.83
N ASP A 52 24.03 9.37 -8.83
CA ASP A 52 24.64 9.98 -10.02
C ASP A 52 23.58 10.52 -11.00
N GLU A 53 22.40 9.90 -11.04
CA GLU A 53 21.23 10.28 -11.85
C GLU A 53 19.95 10.20 -10.99
N PRO A 54 18.89 10.98 -11.30
CA PRO A 54 17.62 10.92 -10.58
C PRO A 54 16.97 9.53 -10.63
N SER A 55 16.22 9.19 -9.59
CA SER A 55 15.19 8.14 -9.62
C SER A 55 13.80 8.77 -9.57
N TYR A 56 12.77 8.03 -9.97
CA TYR A 56 11.39 8.52 -9.99
C TYR A 56 10.48 7.57 -9.23
N LEU A 57 9.61 8.10 -8.37
CA LEU A 57 8.57 7.35 -7.68
C LEU A 57 7.21 7.83 -8.20
N PHE A 58 6.45 6.90 -8.79
CA PHE A 58 5.13 7.17 -9.32
C PHE A 58 4.08 6.41 -8.51
N GLY A 59 3.12 7.12 -7.94
CA GLY A 59 1.99 6.52 -7.22
C GLY A 59 0.90 6.08 -8.18
N THR A 60 0.45 4.84 -8.06
CA THR A 60 -0.60 4.25 -8.88
C THR A 60 -1.86 3.97 -8.07
N ILE A 61 -3.00 4.03 -8.74
CA ILE A 61 -4.18 3.27 -8.35
C ILE A 61 -4.19 2.01 -9.24
N HIS A 62 -4.34 0.83 -8.64
CA HIS A 62 -4.15 -0.43 -9.39
C HIS A 62 -5.10 -0.59 -10.57
N LEU A 63 -6.33 -0.09 -10.42
CA LEU A 63 -7.35 -0.11 -11.45
C LEU A 63 -8.01 1.26 -11.53
N ILE A 64 -8.31 1.69 -12.76
CA ILE A 64 -9.01 2.93 -13.05
C ILE A 64 -9.93 2.70 -14.26
N GLU A 65 -11.08 3.36 -14.29
CA GLU A 65 -11.95 3.32 -15.48
C GLU A 65 -11.18 3.87 -16.69
N ALA A 66 -11.34 3.22 -17.84
CA ALA A 66 -10.57 3.57 -19.05
C ALA A 66 -10.79 5.03 -19.50
N GLU A 67 -11.95 5.62 -19.17
CA GLU A 67 -12.25 7.04 -19.45
C GLU A 67 -11.51 8.03 -18.56
N ASP A 68 -11.15 7.61 -17.34
CA ASP A 68 -10.40 8.40 -16.36
C ASP A 68 -8.89 8.16 -16.43
N PHE A 69 -8.44 7.12 -17.13
CA PHE A 69 -7.02 6.83 -17.32
C PHE A 69 -6.30 7.95 -18.08
N TYR A 70 -5.21 8.45 -17.50
CA TYR A 70 -4.31 9.42 -18.13
C TYR A 70 -2.89 9.30 -17.58
N TRP A 71 -1.90 9.75 -18.34
CA TRP A 71 -0.54 9.90 -17.83
C TRP A 71 -0.34 11.29 -17.23
N PRO A 72 0.02 11.42 -15.94
CA PRO A 72 0.39 12.70 -15.36
C PRO A 72 1.56 13.36 -16.10
N GLU A 73 1.65 14.68 -15.97
CA GLU A 73 2.71 15.44 -16.62
C GLU A 73 4.09 14.90 -16.23
N ALA A 74 5.01 14.89 -17.19
CA ALA A 74 6.36 14.36 -17.07
C ALA A 74 6.49 12.83 -16.87
N THR A 75 5.43 12.07 -16.54
CA THR A 75 5.53 10.61 -16.28
C THR A 75 6.18 9.85 -17.44
N LEU A 76 5.65 9.96 -18.67
CA LEU A 76 6.23 9.28 -19.83
C LEU A 76 7.63 9.80 -20.19
N GLY A 77 7.89 11.08 -19.93
CA GLY A 77 9.19 11.70 -20.17
C GLY A 77 10.27 11.21 -19.20
N SER A 78 9.91 10.97 -17.95
CA SER A 78 10.77 10.38 -16.92
C SER A 78 10.95 8.88 -17.16
N PHE A 79 9.88 8.17 -17.53
CA PHE A 79 9.94 6.76 -17.93
C PHE A 79 10.93 6.53 -19.08
N GLY A 80 10.85 7.36 -20.14
CA GLY A 80 11.76 7.25 -21.29
C GLY A 80 13.23 7.58 -21.00
N LYS A 81 13.57 8.06 -19.79
CA LYS A 81 14.95 8.28 -19.32
C LYS A 81 15.43 7.20 -18.34
N ALA A 82 14.52 6.35 -17.85
CA ALA A 82 14.85 5.35 -16.86
C ALA A 82 15.60 4.18 -17.51
N ASP A 83 16.64 3.68 -16.84
CA ASP A 83 17.36 2.48 -17.27
C ASP A 83 16.67 1.19 -16.82
N LYS A 84 15.83 1.28 -15.78
CA LYS A 84 15.11 0.17 -15.15
C LYS A 84 13.79 0.67 -14.56
N VAL A 85 12.79 -0.22 -14.53
CA VAL A 85 11.51 0.00 -13.86
C VAL A 85 11.40 -0.97 -12.69
N VAL A 86 10.99 -0.47 -11.53
CA VAL A 86 10.81 -1.28 -10.33
C VAL A 86 9.38 -1.13 -9.83
N PHE A 87 8.67 -2.25 -9.70
CA PHE A 87 7.30 -2.31 -9.20
C PHE A 87 7.29 -2.77 -7.73
N GLU A 88 6.12 -2.81 -7.08
CA GLU A 88 5.99 -3.35 -5.72
C GLU A 88 6.42 -4.82 -5.67
N VAL A 89 5.96 -5.61 -6.64
CA VAL A 89 6.38 -7.01 -6.85
C VAL A 89 6.92 -7.15 -8.27
N ASP A 90 7.81 -8.11 -8.46
CA ASP A 90 8.31 -8.41 -9.80
C ASP A 90 7.16 -8.96 -10.66
N LEU A 91 6.79 -8.22 -11.71
CA LEU A 91 5.70 -8.61 -12.59
C LEU A 91 6.09 -9.80 -13.48
N ASP A 92 7.38 -10.00 -13.79
CA ASP A 92 7.83 -11.22 -14.46
C ASP A 92 7.55 -12.45 -13.58
N ASP A 93 7.77 -12.33 -12.27
CA ASP A 93 7.40 -13.37 -11.30
C ASP A 93 5.88 -13.57 -11.25
N MET A 94 5.06 -12.52 -11.36
CA MET A 94 3.60 -12.66 -11.40
C MET A 94 3.08 -13.40 -12.64
N PHE A 95 3.78 -13.29 -13.77
CA PHE A 95 3.44 -14.01 -15.00
C PHE A 95 4.01 -15.43 -15.05
N ASP A 96 4.93 -15.79 -14.14
CA ASP A 96 5.42 -17.15 -14.03
C ASP A 96 4.35 -18.11 -13.50
N ILE A 97 4.20 -19.25 -14.16
CA ILE A 97 3.17 -20.26 -13.84
C ILE A 97 3.33 -20.80 -12.42
N SER A 98 4.57 -20.98 -11.95
CA SER A 98 4.82 -21.52 -10.62
C SER A 98 4.43 -20.52 -9.52
N SER A 99 4.72 -19.25 -9.73
CA SER A 99 4.28 -18.14 -8.87
C SER A 99 2.77 -17.98 -8.86
N GLN A 100 2.10 -18.09 -10.01
CA GLN A 100 0.64 -18.06 -10.08
C GLN A 100 -0.01 -19.20 -9.31
N LEU A 101 0.53 -20.42 -9.42
CA LEU A 101 0.05 -21.55 -8.62
C LEU A 101 0.29 -21.32 -7.12
N SER A 102 1.46 -20.80 -6.74
CA SER A 102 1.79 -20.41 -5.37
C SER A 102 0.79 -19.37 -4.84
N LEU A 103 0.53 -18.31 -5.61
CA LEU A 103 -0.42 -17.26 -5.29
C LEU A 103 -1.83 -17.81 -5.10
N LEU A 104 -2.31 -18.63 -6.04
CA LEU A 104 -3.62 -19.27 -5.94
C LEU A 104 -3.76 -20.04 -4.64
N THR A 105 -2.75 -20.84 -4.26
CA THR A 105 -2.80 -21.58 -2.99
C THR A 105 -2.81 -20.68 -1.77
N LYS A 106 -2.07 -19.56 -1.81
CA LYS A 106 -2.02 -18.57 -0.72
C LYS A 106 -3.26 -17.67 -0.68
N ALA A 107 -3.99 -17.51 -1.78
CA ALA A 107 -5.23 -16.73 -1.82
C ALA A 107 -6.37 -17.41 -1.04
N PHE A 108 -6.30 -18.72 -0.83
CA PHE A 108 -7.28 -19.45 -0.03
C PHE A 108 -7.06 -19.24 1.48
N MET A 109 -8.16 -19.20 2.21
CA MET A 109 -8.16 -19.27 3.66
C MET A 109 -7.69 -20.64 4.13
N ASN A 110 -6.96 -20.64 5.25
CA ASN A 110 -6.49 -21.84 5.91
C ASN A 110 -7.60 -22.55 6.69
N ASP A 111 -7.31 -23.75 7.21
CA ASP A 111 -8.18 -24.52 8.12
C ASP A 111 -9.59 -24.87 7.61
N GLY A 112 -9.83 -24.69 6.31
CA GLY A 112 -11.11 -25.00 5.68
C GLY A 112 -12.21 -24.00 5.97
N TYR A 113 -11.87 -22.83 6.53
CA TYR A 113 -12.78 -21.71 6.70
C TYR A 113 -13.42 -21.29 5.38
N LYS A 114 -14.59 -20.68 5.50
CA LYS A 114 -15.38 -20.14 4.41
C LYS A 114 -15.86 -18.75 4.74
N LEU A 115 -16.20 -17.97 3.72
CA LEU A 115 -16.80 -16.63 3.89
C LEU A 115 -18.03 -16.68 4.79
N SER A 116 -18.87 -17.72 4.66
CA SER A 116 -20.06 -17.89 5.51
C SER A 116 -19.76 -17.99 7.01
N ASP A 117 -18.54 -18.34 7.41
CA ASP A 117 -18.15 -18.50 8.81
C ASP A 117 -17.94 -17.14 9.52
N PHE A 118 -17.78 -16.04 8.76
CA PHE A 118 -17.46 -14.70 9.28
C PHE A 118 -18.63 -13.71 9.20
N TYR A 119 -19.80 -14.14 8.71
CA TYR A 119 -20.94 -13.28 8.46
C TYR A 119 -22.21 -13.79 9.10
N SER A 120 -23.15 -12.87 9.39
CA SER A 120 -24.54 -13.26 9.61
C SER A 120 -25.16 -13.78 8.30
N GLU A 121 -26.28 -14.49 8.38
CA GLU A 121 -26.99 -14.97 7.16
C GLU A 121 -27.34 -13.81 6.20
N ASN A 122 -27.65 -12.62 6.74
CA ASN A 122 -27.99 -11.45 5.94
C ASN A 122 -26.76 -10.85 5.27
N ASP A 123 -25.66 -10.66 6.02
CA ASP A 123 -24.42 -10.08 5.48
C ASP A 123 -23.81 -11.00 4.42
N TYR A 124 -23.80 -12.32 4.67
CA TYR A 124 -23.33 -13.29 3.68
C TYR A 124 -24.17 -13.24 2.39
N LYS A 125 -25.49 -13.10 2.52
CA LYS A 125 -26.38 -12.96 1.36
C LYS A 125 -26.08 -11.70 0.55
N GLU A 126 -25.74 -10.60 1.22
CA GLU A 126 -25.38 -9.33 0.57
C GLU A 126 -24.08 -9.49 -0.24
N VAL A 127 -23.01 -9.99 0.38
CA VAL A 127 -21.73 -10.28 -0.30
C VAL A 127 -21.93 -11.25 -1.46
N LYS A 128 -22.72 -12.31 -1.24
CA LYS A 128 -23.06 -13.28 -2.29
C LYS A 128 -23.77 -12.63 -3.48
N SER A 129 -24.78 -11.80 -3.22
CA SER A 129 -25.57 -11.20 -4.29
C SER A 129 -24.70 -10.26 -5.14
N HIS A 130 -23.84 -9.47 -4.50
CA HIS A 130 -22.91 -8.58 -5.18
C HIS A 130 -22.02 -9.30 -6.20
N PHE A 131 -21.30 -10.36 -5.78
CA PHE A 131 -20.44 -11.11 -6.71
C PHE A 131 -21.23 -11.87 -7.78
N GLU A 132 -22.43 -12.37 -7.46
CA GLU A 132 -23.29 -13.02 -8.46
C GLU A 132 -23.82 -12.03 -9.50
N GLU A 133 -24.10 -10.77 -9.12
CA GLU A 133 -24.46 -9.67 -10.03
C GLU A 133 -23.30 -9.29 -10.96
N MET A 134 -22.06 -9.39 -10.48
CA MET A 134 -20.84 -9.31 -11.31
C MET A 134 -20.61 -10.54 -12.19
N GLY A 135 -21.47 -11.57 -12.11
CA GLY A 135 -21.35 -12.79 -12.90
C GLY A 135 -20.39 -13.84 -12.33
N ILE A 136 -19.94 -13.69 -11.08
CA ILE A 136 -19.04 -14.64 -10.41
C ILE A 136 -19.83 -15.51 -9.42
N PRO A 137 -19.96 -16.82 -9.68
CA PRO A 137 -20.63 -17.70 -8.74
C PRO A 137 -19.87 -17.78 -7.40
N MET A 138 -20.58 -17.51 -6.29
CA MET A 138 -19.98 -17.47 -4.94
C MET A 138 -19.25 -18.76 -4.55
N PHE A 139 -19.62 -19.93 -5.11
CA PHE A 139 -18.93 -21.18 -4.79
C PHE A 139 -17.45 -21.18 -5.22
N PHE A 140 -17.04 -20.35 -6.18
CA PHE A 140 -15.63 -20.17 -6.55
C PHE A 140 -14.87 -19.31 -5.54
N LEU A 141 -15.56 -18.38 -4.88
CA LEU A 141 -14.98 -17.38 -3.97
C LEU A 141 -15.04 -17.80 -2.50
N GLU A 142 -15.90 -18.77 -2.17
CA GLU A 142 -16.26 -19.18 -0.80
C GLU A 142 -15.07 -19.43 0.14
N ARG A 143 -13.93 -19.84 -0.40
CA ARG A 143 -12.71 -20.16 0.35
C ARG A 143 -11.58 -19.15 0.15
N ILE A 144 -11.76 -18.14 -0.70
CA ILE A 144 -10.77 -17.11 -0.93
C ILE A 144 -10.77 -16.17 0.28
N LYS A 145 -9.59 -15.72 0.69
CA LYS A 145 -9.40 -14.72 1.75
C LYS A 145 -10.23 -13.46 1.43
N PRO A 146 -11.01 -12.91 2.38
CA PRO A 146 -11.85 -11.75 2.08
C PRO A 146 -11.07 -10.54 1.57
N MET A 147 -9.83 -10.30 2.04
CA MET A 147 -8.97 -9.20 1.55
C MET A 147 -8.62 -9.30 0.06
N PHE A 148 -8.59 -10.50 -0.51
CA PHE A 148 -8.39 -10.62 -1.96
C PHE A 148 -9.63 -10.24 -2.76
N LEU A 149 -10.80 -10.35 -2.14
CA LEU A 149 -12.07 -10.07 -2.78
C LEU A 149 -12.43 -8.59 -2.72
N THR A 150 -11.84 -7.80 -1.80
CA THR A 150 -12.11 -6.36 -1.67
C THR A 150 -11.75 -5.60 -2.95
N VAL A 151 -10.61 -5.93 -3.58
CA VAL A 151 -10.15 -5.33 -4.85
C VAL A 151 -11.17 -5.53 -5.97
N PHE A 152 -11.91 -6.64 -5.92
CA PHE A 152 -12.92 -6.97 -6.92
C PHE A 152 -14.31 -6.45 -6.55
N ALA A 153 -14.60 -6.30 -5.25
CA ALA A 153 -15.87 -5.78 -4.78
C ALA A 153 -16.06 -4.29 -5.04
N SER A 154 -14.96 -3.55 -5.23
CA SER A 154 -14.97 -2.09 -5.37
C SER A 154 -14.98 -1.58 -6.81
N GLY A 155 -15.14 -2.44 -7.82
CA GLY A 155 -15.03 -2.02 -9.22
C GLY A 155 -16.03 -2.70 -10.15
N ASP A 156 -16.44 -1.96 -11.20
CA ASP A 156 -17.14 -2.47 -12.38
C ASP A 156 -16.15 -3.25 -13.29
N ILE A 157 -15.48 -4.25 -12.71
CA ILE A 157 -14.55 -5.12 -13.43
C ILE A 157 -15.36 -6.18 -14.14
N ASP A 158 -15.49 -6.05 -15.46
CA ASP A 158 -15.98 -7.15 -16.29
C ASP A 158 -14.89 -8.21 -16.41
N PHE A 159 -14.89 -9.17 -15.50
CA PHE A 159 -14.00 -10.33 -15.53
C PHE A 159 -14.10 -11.15 -16.82
N ALA A 160 -15.20 -11.04 -17.57
CA ALA A 160 -15.33 -11.71 -18.86
C ALA A 160 -14.56 -10.98 -19.98
N GLY A 161 -14.28 -9.68 -19.82
CA GLY A 161 -13.58 -8.83 -20.80
C GLY A 161 -12.05 -8.83 -20.68
N GLY A 162 -11.50 -9.22 -19.53
CA GLY A 162 -10.05 -9.14 -19.25
C GLY A 162 -9.54 -7.70 -19.09
N PHE A 163 -8.22 -7.51 -19.01
CA PHE A 163 -7.55 -6.22 -18.84
C PHE A 163 -6.96 -5.65 -20.16
N GLY A 164 -7.53 -6.01 -21.32
CA GLY A 164 -7.04 -5.54 -22.61
C GLY A 164 -7.57 -4.16 -23.00
N ASP A 165 -7.18 -3.66 -24.19
CA ASP A 165 -7.61 -2.35 -24.73
C ASP A 165 -9.13 -2.14 -24.82
N GLU A 166 -9.91 -3.23 -24.92
CA GLU A 166 -11.38 -3.17 -24.95
C GLU A 166 -12.02 -3.28 -23.55
N SER A 167 -11.21 -3.34 -22.49
CA SER A 167 -11.67 -3.38 -21.11
C SER A 167 -12.24 -2.03 -20.68
N SER A 168 -13.26 -2.05 -19.83
CA SER A 168 -13.76 -0.86 -19.14
C SER A 168 -12.77 -0.29 -18.14
N VAL A 169 -11.71 -1.04 -17.78
CA VAL A 169 -10.71 -0.66 -16.78
C VAL A 169 -9.28 -0.81 -17.31
N LYS A 170 -8.37 0.02 -16.81
CA LYS A 170 -6.93 -0.01 -17.07
C LYS A 170 -6.13 -0.16 -15.77
N SER A 171 -4.92 -0.68 -15.87
CA SER A 171 -3.91 -0.71 -14.79
C SER A 171 -2.66 0.04 -15.22
N TYR A 172 -2.21 0.99 -14.41
CA TYR A 172 -0.97 1.72 -14.66
C TYR A 172 0.25 0.79 -14.65
N GLU A 173 0.26 -0.20 -13.78
CA GLU A 173 1.35 -1.18 -13.67
C GLU A 173 1.47 -2.02 -14.93
N MET A 174 0.34 -2.50 -15.47
CA MET A 174 0.32 -3.27 -16.71
C MET A 174 0.80 -2.44 -17.91
N GLU A 175 0.34 -1.19 -18.03
CA GLU A 175 0.76 -0.31 -19.12
C GLU A 175 2.26 0.05 -19.02
N LEU A 176 2.75 0.35 -17.81
CA LEU A 176 4.18 0.60 -17.56
C LEU A 176 5.02 -0.65 -17.88
N TYR A 177 4.53 -1.83 -17.50
CA TYR A 177 5.20 -3.09 -17.76
C TYR A 177 5.28 -3.40 -19.25
N GLU A 178 4.18 -3.26 -19.99
CA GLU A 178 4.18 -3.42 -21.45
C GLU A 178 5.16 -2.46 -22.13
N MET A 179 5.15 -1.18 -21.73
CA MET A 179 6.13 -0.20 -22.23
C MET A 179 7.57 -0.57 -21.89
N ALA A 180 7.82 -1.16 -20.71
CA ALA A 180 9.14 -1.61 -20.29
C ALA A 180 9.60 -2.79 -21.14
N GLN A 181 8.73 -3.76 -21.41
CA GLN A 181 9.02 -4.90 -22.27
C GLN A 181 9.30 -4.47 -23.72
N ASP A 182 8.50 -3.56 -24.27
CA ASP A 182 8.70 -3.00 -25.60
C ASP A 182 10.04 -2.24 -25.72
N SER A 183 10.41 -1.53 -24.65
CA SER A 183 11.66 -0.77 -24.55
C SER A 183 12.85 -1.64 -24.13
N LYS A 184 12.62 -2.91 -23.77
CA LYS A 184 13.60 -3.85 -23.21
C LYS A 184 14.33 -3.29 -21.99
N LEU A 185 13.60 -2.56 -21.15
CA LEU A 185 14.08 -2.13 -19.85
C LEU A 185 14.11 -3.33 -18.90
N GLU A 186 15.04 -3.28 -17.95
CA GLU A 186 15.02 -4.22 -16.84
C GLU A 186 13.77 -3.95 -15.98
N VAL A 187 13.12 -5.03 -15.54
CA VAL A 187 11.97 -4.99 -14.62
C VAL A 187 12.39 -5.72 -13.34
N GLU A 188 12.09 -5.12 -12.19
CA GLU A 188 12.32 -5.72 -10.87
C GLU A 188 11.14 -5.43 -9.93
N GLY A 189 11.09 -6.16 -8.81
CA GLY A 189 10.20 -5.89 -7.68
C GLY A 189 10.95 -5.37 -6.44
N LEU A 190 10.33 -4.46 -5.69
CA LEU A 190 10.81 -4.03 -4.37
C LEU A 190 10.64 -5.12 -3.32
N GLU A 191 9.59 -5.92 -3.46
CA GLU A 191 9.16 -6.92 -2.49
C GLU A 191 8.91 -8.27 -3.16
N SER A 192 8.90 -9.34 -2.35
CA SER A 192 8.47 -10.64 -2.83
C SER A 192 6.96 -10.79 -2.72
N LEU A 193 6.38 -11.60 -3.59
CA LEU A 193 4.97 -11.96 -3.50
C LEU A 193 4.63 -12.61 -2.15
N GLU A 194 5.54 -13.42 -1.57
CA GLU A 194 5.41 -13.96 -0.22
C GLU A 194 5.23 -12.88 0.84
N PHE A 195 5.99 -11.78 0.74
CA PHE A 195 5.94 -10.70 1.72
C PHE A 195 4.59 -10.00 1.67
N GLN A 196 4.14 -9.60 0.48
CA GLN A 196 2.81 -9.02 0.24
C GLN A 196 1.69 -9.91 0.81
N MET A 197 1.75 -11.21 0.55
CA MET A 197 0.79 -12.17 1.10
C MET A 197 0.83 -12.26 2.63
N SER A 198 2.02 -12.19 3.21
CA SER A 198 2.20 -12.25 4.66
C SER A 198 1.59 -11.04 5.38
N VAL A 199 1.55 -9.87 4.72
CA VAL A 199 0.87 -8.68 5.24
C VAL A 199 -0.63 -8.97 5.38
N PHE A 200 -1.27 -9.52 4.35
CA PHE A 200 -2.69 -9.91 4.45
C PHE A 200 -2.93 -11.02 5.48
N ASP A 201 -2.04 -12.01 5.58
CA ASP A 201 -2.14 -13.07 6.59
C ASP A 201 -2.01 -12.56 8.03
N SER A 202 -1.45 -11.37 8.23
CA SER A 202 -1.37 -10.74 9.55
C SER A 202 -2.70 -10.14 10.01
N ILE A 203 -3.65 -9.92 9.10
CA ILE A 203 -4.98 -9.38 9.37
C ILE A 203 -5.94 -10.56 9.67
N PRO A 204 -6.61 -10.59 10.83
CA PRO A 204 -7.59 -11.65 11.14
C PRO A 204 -8.69 -11.75 10.09
N TYR A 205 -9.11 -12.97 9.71
CA TYR A 205 -10.14 -13.18 8.69
C TYR A 205 -11.47 -12.47 8.96
N GLN A 206 -11.84 -12.27 10.23
CA GLN A 206 -13.02 -11.48 10.57
C GLN A 206 -12.84 -10.01 10.15
N GLU A 207 -11.69 -9.40 10.42
CA GLU A 207 -11.42 -8.01 10.02
C GLU A 207 -11.38 -7.88 8.49
N GLN A 208 -10.77 -8.86 7.81
CA GLN A 208 -10.81 -8.95 6.35
C GLN A 208 -12.25 -9.00 5.82
N ALA A 209 -13.11 -9.81 6.45
CA ALA A 209 -14.51 -9.97 6.07
C ALA A 209 -15.28 -8.67 6.29
N ASP A 210 -15.04 -7.97 7.41
CA ASP A 210 -15.68 -6.69 7.68
C ASP A 210 -15.31 -5.64 6.60
N MET A 211 -14.04 -5.60 6.18
CA MET A 211 -13.57 -4.73 5.08
C MET A 211 -14.21 -5.08 3.72
N LEU A 212 -14.38 -6.37 3.43
CA LEU A 212 -15.08 -6.82 2.23
C LEU A 212 -16.55 -6.40 2.23
N LEU A 213 -17.24 -6.60 3.34
CA LEU A 213 -18.65 -6.21 3.47
C LEU A 213 -18.84 -4.70 3.34
N GLU A 214 -17.92 -3.90 3.90
CA GLU A 214 -17.90 -2.46 3.72
C GLU A 214 -17.72 -2.08 2.24
N SER A 215 -16.76 -2.70 1.54
CA SER A 215 -16.53 -2.49 0.10
C SER A 215 -17.78 -2.81 -0.74
N VAL A 216 -18.44 -3.94 -0.45
CA VAL A 216 -19.68 -4.34 -1.12
C VAL A 216 -20.79 -3.30 -0.89
N ARG A 217 -20.92 -2.75 0.31
CA ARG A 217 -21.96 -1.78 0.67
C ARG A 217 -21.77 -0.42 0.03
N THR A 218 -20.52 -0.01 -0.20
CA THR A 218 -20.20 1.30 -0.78
C THR A 218 -20.20 1.29 -2.31
N SER A 219 -19.93 0.13 -2.94
CA SER A 219 -19.79 -0.07 -4.40
C SER A 219 -20.90 0.50 -5.30
N ASN A 220 -22.10 0.72 -4.78
CA ASN A 220 -23.27 1.17 -5.56
C ASN A 220 -23.88 2.48 -5.05
N THR A 221 -23.12 3.28 -4.29
CA THR A 221 -23.61 4.52 -3.67
C THR A 221 -22.93 5.76 -4.25
N GLU A 222 -23.53 6.94 -4.06
CA GLU A 222 -22.85 8.21 -4.36
C GLU A 222 -21.57 8.43 -3.51
N ASN A 223 -21.40 7.65 -2.44
CA ASN A 223 -20.19 7.57 -1.62
C ASN A 223 -19.36 6.33 -1.94
N ASP A 224 -19.40 5.85 -3.19
CA ASP A 224 -18.51 4.80 -3.65
C ASP A 224 -17.07 5.25 -3.39
N ALA A 225 -16.46 4.63 -2.37
CA ALA A 225 -15.14 4.98 -1.88
C ALA A 225 -14.09 4.85 -2.99
N PHE A 226 -14.30 3.91 -3.92
CA PHE A 226 -13.41 3.73 -5.06
C PHE A 226 -13.54 4.88 -6.07
N LYS A 227 -14.77 5.31 -6.40
CA LYS A 227 -14.98 6.49 -7.28
C LYS A 227 -14.46 7.77 -6.66
N VAL A 228 -14.66 7.96 -5.36
CA VAL A 228 -14.13 9.11 -4.62
C VAL A 228 -12.60 9.10 -4.64
N MET A 229 -11.97 7.97 -4.32
CA MET A 229 -10.52 7.80 -4.38
C MET A 229 -9.96 8.03 -5.78
N THR A 230 -10.63 7.49 -6.82
CA THR A 230 -10.25 7.67 -8.22
C THR A 230 -10.31 9.14 -8.63
N GLN A 231 -11.36 9.87 -8.23
CA GLN A 231 -11.46 11.30 -8.51
C GLN A 231 -10.36 12.12 -7.83
N MET A 232 -10.01 11.79 -6.58
CA MET A 232 -8.88 12.43 -5.88
C MET A 232 -7.55 12.11 -6.57
N TYR A 233 -7.36 10.85 -7.01
CA TYR A 233 -6.19 10.40 -7.76
C TYR A 233 -6.07 11.14 -9.11
N VAL A 234 -7.16 11.26 -9.87
CA VAL A 234 -7.18 11.99 -11.14
C VAL A 234 -6.85 13.47 -10.96
N GLN A 235 -7.24 14.05 -9.82
CA GLN A 235 -6.87 15.43 -9.45
C GLN A 235 -5.46 15.54 -8.85
N GLN A 236 -4.78 14.40 -8.66
CA GLN A 236 -3.47 14.28 -8.00
C GLN A 236 -3.47 14.85 -6.58
N ASP A 237 -4.65 14.92 -5.92
CA ASP A 237 -4.81 15.57 -4.62
C ASP A 237 -4.39 14.62 -3.50
N MET A 238 -3.08 14.60 -3.23
CA MET A 238 -2.52 13.71 -2.22
C MET A 238 -2.97 14.06 -0.79
N ASN A 239 -3.32 15.32 -0.53
CA ASN A 239 -3.85 15.70 0.78
C ASN A 239 -5.25 15.10 0.98
N ALA A 240 -6.10 15.18 -0.04
CA ALA A 240 -7.43 14.58 0.01
C ALA A 240 -7.37 13.05 0.15
N MET A 241 -6.45 12.37 -0.57
CA MET A 241 -6.28 10.92 -0.47
C MET A 241 -5.83 10.46 0.93
N ILE A 242 -5.06 11.28 1.66
CA ILE A 242 -4.61 10.96 3.02
C ILE A 242 -5.73 11.12 4.06
N GLU A 243 -6.68 12.02 3.82
CA GLU A 243 -7.79 12.33 4.74
C GLU A 243 -9.04 11.47 4.51
N ALA A 244 -9.12 10.75 3.39
CA ALA A 244 -10.26 9.91 2.99
C ALA A 244 -10.34 8.59 3.78
#